data_AF-A0ABC8U457-F1
#
_entry.id   AF-A0ABC8U457-F1
#
_cell.length_a   1.000
_cell.length_b   1.000
_cell.length_c   1.000
_cell.angle_alpha   90.00
_cell.angle_beta   90.00
_cell.angle_gamma   90.00
#
_symmetry.space_group_name_H-M   'P 1'
#
loop_
_entity.id
_entity.type
_entity.pdbx_description
1 polymer ?
#
loop_
_entity_poly.entity_id
_entity_poly.type
_entity_poly.pdbx_seq_one_letter_code
_entity_poly.pdbx_strand_id
1 'polypeptide(L)'
;MGDESASYIHMVQHLIEKCLIFRMTKEECMEALSNHANIKPVITSTVWKELEKENKEFFEAYNSQSHEWKENRMSAAETTEMIQKMISESDQKHQKDPDD
;
A
#
# COMPACT_ATOMS: atom_id res chain seq x y z
N MET A 1 2.18 15.25 -37.02
CA MET A 1 2.56 13.91 -36.51
C MET A 1 3.21 14.02 -35.13
N GLY A 2 2.57 14.73 -34.18
CA GLY A 2 3.07 14.87 -32.79
C GLY A 2 2.10 14.33 -31.73
N ASP A 3 0.93 13.83 -32.14
CA ASP A 3 -0.16 13.44 -31.24
C ASP A 3 -0.03 12.02 -30.69
N GLU A 4 0.53 11.08 -31.43
CA GLU A 4 0.54 9.66 -31.04
C GLU A 4 1.41 9.42 -29.80
N SER A 5 2.56 10.07 -29.71
CA SER A 5 3.44 9.99 -28.54
C SER A 5 2.82 10.65 -27.31
N ALA A 6 2.16 11.81 -27.47
CA ALA A 6 1.49 12.49 -26.37
C ALA A 6 0.30 11.66 -25.85
N SER A 7 -0.48 11.07 -26.77
CA SER A 7 -1.59 10.17 -26.44
C SER A 7 -1.12 8.94 -25.65
N TYR A 8 -0.01 8.32 -26.06
CA TYR A 8 0.55 7.17 -25.34
C TYR A 8 1.00 7.54 -23.93
N ILE A 9 1.69 8.67 -23.76
CA ILE A 9 2.12 9.13 -22.43
C ILE A 9 0.93 9.46 -21.53
N HIS A 10 -0.11 10.13 -22.04
CA HIS A 10 -1.32 10.39 -21.27
C HIS A 10 -2.05 9.10 -20.86
N MET A 11 -2.07 8.09 -21.74
CA MET A 11 -2.62 6.77 -21.40
C MET A 11 -1.83 6.12 -20.25
N VAL A 12 -0.50 6.14 -20.31
CA VAL A 12 0.36 5.59 -19.25
C VAL A 12 0.16 6.35 -17.95
N GLN A 13 0.09 7.68 -17.99
CA GLN A 13 -0.19 8.52 -16.83
C GLN A 13 -1.54 8.16 -16.20
N HIS A 14 -2.61 8.06 -17.00
CA HIS A 14 -3.94 7.71 -16.49
C HIS A 14 -3.96 6.32 -15.79
N LEU A 15 -3.19 5.37 -16.31
CA LEU A 15 -3.07 4.06 -15.68
C LEU A 15 -2.28 4.13 -14.37
N ILE A 16 -1.22 4.95 -14.30
CA ILE A 16 -0.48 5.22 -13.06
C ILE A 16 -1.39 5.86 -12.01
N GLU A 17 -2.21 6.85 -12.40
CA GLU A 17 -3.18 7.48 -11.50
C GLU A 17 -4.17 6.45 -10.91
N LYS A 18 -4.63 5.49 -11.71
CA LYS A 18 -5.44 4.38 -11.21
C LYS A 18 -4.68 3.50 -10.21
N CYS A 19 -3.43 3.14 -10.50
CA CYS A 19 -2.58 2.39 -9.56
C CYS A 19 -2.40 3.16 -8.24
N LEU A 20 -2.23 4.48 -8.30
CA LEU A 20 -2.13 5.33 -7.12
C LEU A 20 -3.40 5.27 -6.27
N ILE A 21 -4.59 5.34 -6.87
CA ILE A 21 -5.87 5.19 -6.17
C ILE A 21 -5.97 3.84 -5.44
N PHE A 22 -5.46 2.76 -6.04
CA PHE A 22 -5.39 1.43 -5.43
C PHE A 22 -4.31 1.27 -4.35
N ARG A 23 -3.63 2.36 -3.95
CA ARG A 23 -2.54 2.34 -2.94
C ARG A 23 -1.35 1.44 -3.32
N MET A 24 -1.13 1.26 -4.63
CA MET A 24 0.00 0.48 -5.13
C MET A 24 1.32 1.24 -5.01
N THR A 25 2.35 0.55 -4.57
CA THR A 25 3.74 1.01 -4.67
C THR A 25 4.16 1.14 -6.12
N LYS A 26 5.28 1.82 -6.34
CA LYS A 26 5.86 1.97 -7.68
C LYS A 26 6.17 0.61 -8.31
N GLU A 27 6.70 -0.32 -7.54
CA GLU A 27 7.03 -1.68 -7.99
C GLU A 27 5.77 -2.45 -8.40
N GLU A 28 4.73 -2.43 -7.57
CA GLU A 28 3.44 -3.06 -7.87
C GLU A 28 2.78 -2.43 -9.11
N CYS A 29 2.87 -1.10 -9.26
CA CYS A 29 2.40 -0.39 -10.44
C CYS A 29 3.15 -0.83 -11.72
N MET A 30 4.48 -0.94 -11.66
CA MET A 30 5.29 -1.41 -12.79
C MET A 30 4.94 -2.85 -13.19
N GLU A 31 4.78 -3.74 -12.22
CA GLU A 31 4.41 -5.13 -12.48
C GLU A 31 2.99 -5.23 -13.06
N ALA A 32 2.02 -4.54 -12.47
CA ALA A 32 0.64 -4.55 -12.94
C ALA A 32 0.53 -4.01 -14.38
N LEU A 33 1.22 -2.91 -14.70
CA LEU A 33 1.20 -2.33 -16.03
C LEU A 33 1.94 -3.20 -17.07
N SER A 34 3.00 -3.88 -16.65
CA SER A 34 3.70 -4.84 -17.51
C SER A 34 2.82 -6.06 -17.80
N ASN A 35 2.18 -6.64 -16.78
CA ASN A 35 1.42 -7.88 -16.92
C ASN A 35 0.05 -7.68 -17.58
N HIS A 36 -0.65 -6.58 -17.26
CA HIS A 36 -2.03 -6.36 -17.71
C HIS A 36 -2.15 -5.44 -18.92
N ALA A 37 -1.19 -4.52 -19.13
CA ALA A 37 -1.22 -3.56 -20.23
C ALA A 37 -0.05 -3.69 -21.20
N ASN A 38 0.86 -4.65 -20.97
CA ASN A 38 2.05 -4.89 -21.80
C ASN A 38 2.94 -3.62 -21.95
N ILE A 39 2.94 -2.75 -20.94
CA ILE A 39 3.77 -1.55 -20.90
C ILE A 39 5.12 -1.91 -20.30
N LYS A 40 6.21 -1.52 -20.98
CA LYS A 40 7.56 -1.80 -20.48
C LYS A 40 7.77 -1.11 -19.12
N PRO A 41 8.29 -1.82 -18.09
CA PRO A 41 8.53 -1.23 -16.76
C PRO A 41 9.35 0.06 -16.79
N VAL A 42 10.30 0.18 -17.72
CA VAL A 42 11.11 1.39 -17.89
C VAL A 42 10.27 2.62 -18.27
N ILE A 43 9.21 2.45 -19.07
CA ILE A 43 8.31 3.54 -19.45
C ILE A 43 7.51 3.98 -18.23
N THR A 44 6.88 3.03 -17.53
CA THR A 44 6.15 3.30 -16.29
C THR A 44 7.04 3.97 -15.26
N SER A 45 8.27 3.48 -15.06
CA SER A 45 9.21 4.08 -14.12
C SER A 45 9.59 5.51 -14.49
N THR A 46 9.74 5.81 -15.79
CA THR A 46 10.09 7.17 -16.23
C THR A 46 8.92 8.12 -16.01
N VAL A 47 7.71 7.75 -16.44
CA VAL A 47 6.51 8.60 -16.26
C VAL A 47 6.22 8.81 -14.78
N TRP A 48 6.34 7.75 -13.96
CA TRP A 48 6.17 7.86 -12.50
C TRP A 48 7.16 8.84 -11.87
N LYS A 49 8.45 8.78 -12.26
CA LYS A 49 9.48 9.69 -11.72
C LYS A 49 9.21 11.15 -12.07
N GLU A 50 8.74 11.42 -13.29
CA GLU A 50 8.38 12.79 -13.68
C GLU A 50 7.13 13.27 -12.93
N LEU A 51 6.10 12.42 -12.77
CA LEU A 51 4.93 12.74 -11.95
C LEU A 51 5.30 13.05 -10.50
N GLU A 52 6.20 12.27 -9.90
CA GLU A 52 6.71 12.47 -8.55
C GLU A 52 7.47 13.80 -8.41
N LYS A 53 8.26 14.16 -9.43
CA LYS A 53 9.01 15.41 -9.47
C LYS A 53 8.10 16.63 -9.61
N GLU A 54 7.03 16.53 -10.39
CA GLU A 54 6.05 17.61 -10.59
C GLU A 54 5.06 17.74 -9.42
N ASN A 55 4.74 16.65 -8.73
CA ASN A 55 3.71 16.58 -7.68
C ASN A 55 4.28 16.11 -6.33
N LYS A 56 5.41 16.68 -5.92
CA LYS A 56 6.17 16.21 -4.74
C LYS A 56 5.33 16.07 -3.47
N GLU A 57 4.56 17.09 -3.12
CA GLU A 57 3.75 17.10 -1.90
C GLU A 57 2.72 15.97 -1.89
N PHE A 58 2.13 15.65 -3.05
CA PHE A 58 1.22 14.51 -3.18
C PHE A 58 1.94 13.20 -2.94
N PHE A 59 3.10 12.98 -3.57
CA PHE A 59 3.84 11.73 -3.44
C PHE A 59 4.47 11.54 -2.06
N GLU A 60 4.89 12.61 -1.38
CA GLU A 60 5.33 12.56 0.02
C GLU A 60 4.20 12.10 0.95
N ALA A 61 3.01 12.70 0.83
CA ALA A 61 1.84 12.29 1.60
C ALA A 61 1.39 10.86 1.25
N TYR A 62 1.43 10.50 -0.04
CA TYR A 62 1.07 9.18 -0.52
C TYR A 62 1.99 8.09 0.05
N ASN A 63 3.30 8.31 0.01
CA ASN A 63 4.30 7.37 0.53
C ASN A 63 4.23 7.26 2.06
N SER A 64 3.92 8.34 2.76
CA SER A 64 3.71 8.33 4.21
C SER A 64 2.48 7.52 4.61
N GLN A 65 1.36 7.70 3.90
CA GLN A 65 0.14 6.90 4.12
C GLN A 65 0.33 5.43 3.71
N SER A 66 1.13 5.17 2.67
CA SER A 66 1.55 3.83 2.26
C SER A 66 2.28 3.08 3.39
N HIS A 67 3.05 3.81 4.19
CA HIS A 67 3.73 3.25 5.36
C HIS A 67 2.73 2.97 6.49
N GLU A 68 1.84 3.92 6.79
CA GLU A 68 0.84 3.76 7.85
C GLU A 68 -0.13 2.60 7.60
N TRP A 69 -0.60 2.32 6.38
CA TRP A 69 -1.48 1.15 6.17
C TRP A 69 -0.75 -0.19 6.29
N LYS A 70 0.55 -0.24 5.98
CA LYS A 70 1.38 -1.44 6.16
C LYS A 70 1.76 -1.65 7.63
N GLU A 71 1.94 -0.58 8.37
CA GLU A 71 2.38 -0.59 9.78
C GLU A 71 1.19 -0.71 10.76
N ASN A 72 0.04 -0.10 10.45
CA ASN A 72 -1.17 -0.17 11.28
C ASN A 72 -1.99 -1.46 11.08
N ARG A 73 -1.57 -2.33 10.15
CA ARG A 73 -2.01 -3.72 10.14
C ARG A 73 -1.23 -4.41 11.26
N MET A 74 -1.87 -4.60 12.43
CA MET A 74 -1.28 -5.33 13.56
C MET A 74 -0.43 -6.47 13.03
N SER A 75 0.85 -6.47 13.38
CA SER A 75 1.71 -7.57 13.01
C SER A 75 1.12 -8.86 13.58
N ALA A 76 1.40 -9.99 12.92
CA ALA A 76 0.94 -11.28 13.43
C ALA A 76 1.40 -11.52 14.89
N ALA A 77 2.54 -10.92 15.26
CA ALA A 77 3.07 -10.92 16.62
C ALA A 77 2.16 -10.14 17.59
N GLU A 78 1.80 -8.90 17.27
CA GLU A 78 0.93 -8.06 18.13
C GLU A 78 -0.46 -8.67 18.33
N THR A 79 -1.02 -9.30 17.29
CA THR A 79 -2.31 -10.00 17.39
C THR A 79 -2.21 -11.21 18.33
N THR A 80 -1.10 -11.94 18.26
CA THR A 80 -0.85 -13.13 19.11
C THR A 80 -0.72 -12.72 20.57
N GLU A 81 0.01 -11.65 20.87
CA GLU A 81 0.15 -11.13 22.25
C GLU A 81 -1.19 -10.68 22.84
N MET A 82 -2.03 -10.01 22.06
CA MET A 82 -3.37 -9.59 22.51
C MET A 82 -4.25 -10.79 22.87
N ILE A 83 -4.21 -11.86 22.06
CA ILE A 83 -4.95 -13.10 22.32
C ILE A 83 -4.47 -13.79 23.60
N GLN A 84 -3.16 -13.92 23.78
CA GLN A 84 -2.58 -14.54 24.99
C GLN A 84 -2.98 -13.80 26.27
N LYS A 85 -3.04 -12.47 26.21
CA LYS A 85 -3.44 -11.64 27.35
C LYS A 85 -4.90 -11.88 27.74
N MET A 86 -5.81 -11.96 26.78
CA MET A 86 -7.24 -12.25 27.04
C MET A 86 -7.45 -13.65 27.65
N ILE A 87 -6.66 -14.65 27.22
CA ILE A 87 -6.71 -16.00 27.79
C ILE A 87 -6.24 -15.96 29.26
N SER A 88 -5.11 -15.31 29.53
CA SER A 88 -4.52 -15.24 30.88
C SER A 88 -5.35 -14.45 31.90
N GLU A 89 -6.13 -13.47 31.44
CA GLU A 89 -7.06 -12.71 32.28
C GLU A 89 -8.33 -13.50 32.63
N SER A 90 -8.69 -14.47 31.79
CA SER A 90 -9.86 -15.33 31.98
C SER A 90 -9.63 -16.42 33.04
N ASP A 91 -8.40 -16.93 33.17
CA ASP A 91 -8.01 -17.92 34.17
C ASP A 91 -7.98 -17.38 35.62
N GLN A 92 -7.80 -16.07 35.82
CA GLN A 92 -7.68 -15.48 37.17
C GLN A 92 -9.02 -15.28 37.89
N LYS A 93 -10.16 -15.54 37.23
CA LYS A 93 -11.49 -15.28 37.81
C LYS A 93 -12.15 -16.49 38.49
N HIS A 94 -11.46 -17.62 38.63
CA HIS A 94 -12.06 -18.88 39.14
C HIS A 94 -11.55 -19.37 40.50
N GLN A 95 -10.86 -18.54 41.29
CA GLN A 95 -10.38 -18.97 42.61
C GLN A 95 -10.62 -17.92 43.69
N LYS A 96 -11.89 -17.62 44.02
CA LYS A 96 -12.22 -17.09 45.35
C LYS A 96 -13.69 -17.28 45.73
N ASP A 97 -14.13 -18.53 45.79
CA ASP A 97 -15.25 -18.90 46.66
C ASP A 97 -14.68 -19.79 47.77
N PRO A 98 -14.46 -19.30 48.99
CA PRO A 98 -14.31 -20.16 50.15
C PRO A 98 -15.70 -20.68 50.55
N ASP A 99 -15.88 -21.99 50.40
CA ASP A 99 -16.87 -22.79 51.13
C ASP A 99 -16.74 -22.55 52.66
N ASP A 100 -17.92 -22.58 53.31
CA ASP A 100 -18.22 -22.60 54.77
C ASP A 100 -18.24 -21.26 55.53
#